data_AF-A0A958G228-F1
#
_entry.id   AF-A0A958G228-F1
#
_cell.length_a   1.000
_cell.length_b   1.000
_cell.length_c   1.000
_cell.angle_alpha   90.00
_cell.angle_beta   90.00
_cell.angle_gamma   90.00
#
_symmetry.space_group_name_H-M   'P 1'
#
loop_
_entity.id
_entity.type
_entity.pdbx_description
1 polymer ?
#
loop_
_entity_poly.entity_id
_entity_poly.type
_entity_poly.pdbx_seq_one_letter_code
_entity_poly.pdbx_strand_id
1 'polypeptide(L)' 'RGDELKLVYPQKGLSPLQFEPLDFTHFLLQPMDGPEIERNTRLAMAYCLAHPQWRLSLQTHKMLGIP' A
#
# COMPACT_ATOMS: atom_id res chain seq x y z
N ARG A 1 14.61 -8.10 -8.27
CA ARG A 1 13.67 -9.22 -8.48
C ARG A 1 13.19 -9.74 -7.13
N GLY A 2 11.90 -10.01 -6.97
CA GLY A 2 11.32 -10.60 -5.76
C GLY A 2 9.86 -10.99 -5.94
N ASP A 3 9.25 -11.64 -4.95
CA ASP A 3 7.86 -12.08 -5.06
C ASP A 3 6.87 -10.94 -4.78
N GLU A 4 7.15 -10.13 -3.75
CA GLU A 4 6.25 -9.07 -3.30
C GLU A 4 7.02 -7.78 -2.98
N LEU A 5 6.50 -6.67 -3.51
CA LEU A 5 6.85 -5.32 -3.10
C LEU A 5 5.67 -4.71 -2.36
N LYS A 6 5.87 -4.40 -1.08
CA LYS A 6 4.87 -3.73 -0.25
C LYS A 6 5.34 -2.32 0.11
N LEU A 7 4.63 -1.33 -0.41
CA LEU A 7 4.91 0.09 -0.15
C LEU A 7 3.91 0.63 0.87
N VAL A 8 4.42 1.25 1.94
CA VAL A 8 3.59 2.02 2.88
C VAL A 8 3.21 3.36 2.24
N TYR A 9 1.93 3.69 2.20
CA TYR A 9 1.38 4.83 1.45
C TYR A 9 0.33 5.61 2.25
N PRO A 10 0.30 6.96 2.17
CA PRO A 10 1.21 7.84 1.43
C PRO A 10 2.51 8.15 2.20
N GLN A 11 3.62 8.34 1.48
CA GLN A 11 4.89 8.83 2.04
C GLN A 11 5.41 10.01 1.21
N LYS A 12 5.90 11.07 1.88
CA LYS A 12 6.42 12.26 1.19
C LYS A 12 7.64 11.88 0.35
N GLY A 13 7.61 12.19 -0.94
CA GLY A 13 8.70 11.91 -1.86
C GLY A 13 8.75 10.46 -2.38
N LEU A 14 7.79 9.61 -2.00
CA LEU A 14 7.68 8.24 -2.49
C LEU A 14 6.36 8.07 -3.25
N SER A 15 6.49 7.95 -4.57
CA SER A 15 5.39 7.61 -5.47
C SER A 15 5.45 6.13 -5.82
N PRO A 16 4.32 5.40 -5.82
CA PRO A 16 4.31 3.99 -6.22
C PRO A 16 4.86 3.79 -7.65
N LEU A 17 4.66 4.76 -8.55
CA LEU A 17 5.21 4.76 -9.92
C LEU A 17 6.75 4.55 -9.98
N GLN A 18 7.49 4.98 -8.96
CA GLN A 18 8.95 4.81 -8.91
C GLN A 18 9.37 3.34 -8.79
N PHE A 19 8.45 2.48 -8.35
CA PHE A 19 8.70 1.07 -8.08
C PHE A 19 8.16 0.15 -9.18
N GLU A 20 7.25 0.62 -10.03
CA GLU A 20 6.66 -0.18 -11.12
C GLU A 20 7.68 -0.80 -12.09
N PRO A 21 8.84 -0.18 -12.38
CA PRO A 21 9.88 -0.80 -13.22
C PRO A 21 10.64 -1.96 -12.54
N LEU A 22 10.45 -2.16 -11.22
CA LEU A 22 11.13 -3.24 -10.51
C LEU A 22 10.48 -4.59 -10.80
N ASP A 23 11.29 -5.64 -10.89
CA ASP A 23 10.85 -6.98 -11.21
C ASP A 23 10.21 -7.69 -9.99
N PHE A 24 8.95 -7.39 -9.69
CA PHE A 24 8.18 -8.03 -8.62
C PHE A 24 6.87 -8.65 -9.14
N THR A 25 6.50 -9.81 -8.61
CA THR A 25 5.25 -10.50 -9.00
C THR A 25 4.02 -9.80 -8.40
N HIS A 26 4.15 -9.22 -7.21
CA HIS A 26 3.04 -8.60 -6.47
C HIS A 26 3.39 -7.20 -6.02
N PHE A 27 2.57 -6.22 -6.41
CA PHE A 27 2.67 -4.84 -5.95
C PHE A 27 1.54 -4.55 -4.97
N LEU A 28 1.90 -4.20 -3.73
CA LEU A 28 0.96 -3.97 -2.66
C LEU A 28 1.11 -2.55 -2.09
N LEU A 29 -0.02 -1.87 -1.89
CA LEU A 29 -0.08 -0.67 -1.08
C LEU A 29 -0.63 -1.00 0.31
N GLN A 30 0.17 -0.70 1.32
CA GLN A 30 -0.27 -0.75 2.72
C GLN A 30 -0.55 0.68 3.19
N PRO A 31 -1.76 0.97 3.69
CA PRO A 31 -2.04 2.26 4.31
C PRO A 31 -1.01 2.56 5.42
N MET A 32 -0.49 3.78 5.43
CA MET A 32 0.35 4.26 6.53
C MET A 32 -0.48 4.29 7.81
N ASP A 33 0.06 3.66 8.85
CA ASP A 33 -0.51 3.62 10.18
C ASP A 33 -0.37 4.98 10.91
N GLY A 34 -1.15 5.15 11.98
CA GLY A 34 -1.14 6.34 12.82
C GLY A 34 -2.48 7.09 12.84
N PRO A 35 -2.49 8.36 13.31
CA PRO A 35 -3.72 9.12 13.53
C PRO A 35 -4.59 9.29 12.28
N GLU A 36 -3.97 9.24 11.10
CA GLU A 36 -4.61 9.46 9.80
C GLU A 36 -4.94 8.16 9.06
N ILE A 37 -4.99 7.00 9.74
CA ILE A 37 -5.15 5.68 9.12
C ILE A 37 -6.38 5.60 8.20
N GLU A 38 -7.51 6.19 8.57
CA GLU A 38 -8.70 6.20 7.73
C GLU A 38 -8.47 6.96 6.42
N ARG A 39 -7.83 8.14 6.51
CA ARG A 39 -7.49 8.95 5.33
C ARG A 39 -6.50 8.21 4.45
N ASN A 40 -5.47 7.61 5.04
CA ASN A 40 -4.44 6.87 4.32
C ASN A 40 -5.02 5.62 3.64
N THR A 41 -5.98 4.95 4.27
CA THR A 41 -6.69 3.80 3.70
C THR A 41 -7.50 4.20 2.47
N ARG A 42 -8.24 5.32 2.55
CA ARG A 42 -8.98 5.85 1.40
C ARG A 42 -8.05 6.23 0.24
N LEU A 43 -6.90 6.83 0.54
CA LEU A 43 -5.91 7.20 -0.47
C LEU A 43 -5.29 5.97 -1.13
N ALA A 44 -4.88 4.97 -0.36
CA ALA A 44 -4.33 3.72 -0.88
C ALA A 44 -5.36 2.97 -1.75
N MET A 45 -6.60 2.90 -1.30
CA MET A 45 -7.70 2.30 -2.06
C MET A 45 -7.95 3.03 -3.39
N ALA A 46 -8.03 4.37 -3.36
CA ALA A 46 -8.20 5.16 -4.57
C ALA A 46 -7.06 4.96 -5.56
N TYR A 47 -5.82 4.85 -5.07
CA TYR A 47 -4.67 4.57 -5.93
C TYR A 47 -4.75 3.19 -6.58
N CYS A 48 -5.06 2.13 -5.80
CA CYS A 48 -5.23 0.79 -6.35
C CYS A 48 -6.36 0.69 -7.40
N LEU A 49 -7.45 1.45 -7.22
CA LEU A 49 -8.52 1.54 -8.22
C LEU A 49 -8.06 2.22 -9.51
N ALA A 50 -7.22 3.25 -9.41
CA ALA A 50 -6.65 3.95 -10.56
C ALA A 50 -5.51 3.18 -11.24
N HIS A 51 -4.78 2.33 -10.49
CA HIS A 51 -3.62 1.58 -10.93
C HIS A 51 -3.77 0.09 -10.60
N PRO A 52 -4.46 -0.71 -11.44
CA PRO A 52 -4.81 -2.10 -11.15
C PRO A 52 -3.63 -3.06 -10.92
N GLN A 53 -2.41 -2.68 -11.28
CA GLN A 53 -1.17 -3.40 -10.91
C GLN A 53 -0.99 -3.48 -9.39
N TRP A 54 -1.47 -2.46 -8.67
CA TRP A 54 -1.36 -2.35 -7.22
C TRP A 54 -2.60 -2.93 -6.53
N ARG A 55 -2.38 -3.76 -5.52
CA ARG A 55 -3.44 -4.30 -4.67
C ARG A 55 -3.35 -3.74 -3.24
N LEU A 56 -4.50 -3.55 -2.61
CA LEU A 56 -4.56 -3.05 -1.24
C LEU A 56 -4.16 -4.15 -0.26
N SER A 57 -3.25 -3.84 0.66
CA SER A 57 -2.82 -4.72 1.75
C SER A 57 -3.25 -4.12 3.08
N LEU A 58 -4.22 -4.76 3.74
CA LEU A 58 -4.74 -4.32 5.04
C LEU A 58 -4.11 -5.14 6.16
N GLN A 59 -3.71 -4.47 7.25
CA GLN A 59 -3.28 -5.14 8.47
C GLN A 59 -4.50 -5.53 9.31
N THR A 60 -5.15 -6.63 8.92
CA THR A 60 -6.39 -7.12 9.55
C THR A 60 -6.22 -7.41 11.04
N HIS A 61 -5.06 -7.89 11.49
CA HIS A 61 -4.79 -8.12 12.92
C HIS A 61 -4.91 -6.82 13.75
N LYS A 62 -4.40 -5.69 13.25
CA LYS A 62 -4.56 -4.38 13.92
C LYS A 62 -6.01 -3.91 13.95
N MET A 63 -6.73 -4.12 12.85
CA MET A 63 -8.16 -3.77 12.78
C MET A 63 -9.00 -4.60 13.77
N LEU A 64 -8.57 -5.83 14.06
CA LEU A 64 -9.22 -6.75 14.98
C LEU A 64 -8.68 -6.66 16.42
N GLY A 65 -7.68 -5.82 16.68
CA GLY A 65 -7.04 -5.71 18.01
C GLY A 65 -6.23 -6.95 18.42
N ILE A 66 -5.74 -7.73 17.46
CA ILE A 66 -4.96 -8.95 17.67
C ILE A 66 -3.46 -8.62 17.52
N PRO A 67 -2.62 -8.88 18.55
CA PRO A 67 -1.17 -8.71 18.47
C PRO A 67 -0.48 -9.66 17.48
#